data_AF-A0AAV5TN73-F1
#
_entry.id   AF-A0AAV5TN73-F1
#
_cell.length_a   1.000
_cell.length_b   1.000
_cell.length_c   1.000
_cell.angle_alpha   90.00
_cell.angle_beta   90.00
_cell.angle_gamma   90.00
#
_symmetry.space_group_name_H-M   'P 1'
#
loop_
_entity.id
_entity.type
_entity.pdbx_description
1 polymer ?
#
loop_
_entity_poly.entity_id
_entity_poly.type
_entity_poly.pdbx_seq_one_letter_code
_entity_poly.pdbx_strand_id
1 'polypeptide(L)'
;FDLSTFTSHISHYTIRDNVTLSDVYYHAFTMGGYPTIDVSISDNSIRVDQSGVSLWPLSLSFSNGSSHWLLTSSHSFSRHSHSSPLQFLINSDFKGFMRVNYDNKTWNQILYKLERDPTQFTPVGRAQFVSDLCYFSSSLVDKRLVDRVMAIVNDQPHFFDLCDWTLLWCRNFQSLSASTVLQKVLINLSSIFTSASDYKCRSGQAILAVNRICRTFFGGPCI
;
A
#
# COMPACT_ATOMS: atom_id res chain seq x y z
N PHE A 1 -22.62 3.35 -16.72
CA PHE A 1 -21.31 3.32 -17.41
C PHE A 1 -21.36 2.17 -18.41
N ASP A 2 -21.10 2.45 -19.70
CA ASP A 2 -21.04 1.42 -20.74
C ASP A 2 -19.56 1.13 -21.06
N LEU A 3 -19.11 -0.06 -20.65
CA LEU A 3 -17.73 -0.50 -20.85
C LEU A 3 -17.39 -0.64 -22.34
N SER A 4 -18.34 -1.11 -23.16
CA SER A 4 -18.08 -1.40 -24.58
C SER A 4 -17.83 -0.12 -25.40
N THR A 5 -18.67 0.90 -25.19
CA THR A 5 -18.48 2.22 -25.79
C THR A 5 -17.19 2.87 -25.29
N PHE A 6 -16.88 2.76 -23.99
CA PHE A 6 -15.62 3.29 -23.45
C PHE A 6 -14.39 2.61 -24.08
N THR A 7 -14.38 1.28 -24.14
CA THR A 7 -13.23 0.53 -24.65
C THR A 7 -13.04 0.70 -26.15
N SER A 8 -14.10 0.93 -26.93
CA SER A 8 -13.98 1.22 -28.37
C SER A 8 -13.22 2.51 -28.66
N HIS A 9 -13.22 3.48 -27.74
CA HIS A 9 -12.44 4.73 -27.90
C HIS A 9 -10.94 4.56 -27.64
N ILE A 10 -10.53 3.43 -27.06
CA ILE A 10 -9.13 3.18 -26.67
C ILE A 10 -8.56 1.90 -27.29
N SER A 11 -9.31 1.22 -28.16
CA SER A 11 -8.91 -0.05 -28.76
C SER A 11 -7.75 0.07 -29.75
N HIS A 12 -7.48 1.27 -30.28
CA HIS A 12 -6.36 1.51 -31.19
C HIS A 12 -5.01 1.72 -30.47
N TYR A 13 -5.00 1.84 -29.15
CA TYR A 13 -3.76 1.95 -28.38
C TYR A 13 -3.19 0.57 -28.06
N THR A 14 -2.22 0.13 -28.86
CA THR A 14 -1.48 -1.12 -28.61
C THR A 14 -0.42 -0.90 -27.55
N ILE A 15 -0.42 -1.77 -26.53
CA ILE A 15 0.55 -1.75 -25.43
C ILE A 15 1.80 -2.55 -25.80
N ARG A 16 1.59 -3.81 -26.17
CA ARG A 16 2.63 -4.74 -26.60
C ARG A 16 1.97 -5.93 -27.29
N ASP A 17 2.63 -6.43 -28.33
CA ASP A 17 2.13 -7.52 -29.16
C ASP A 17 0.71 -7.18 -29.66
N ASN A 18 -0.26 -8.06 -29.41
CA ASN A 18 -1.67 -7.86 -29.77
C ASN A 18 -2.54 -7.41 -28.58
N VAL A 19 -1.94 -6.99 -27.45
CA VAL A 19 -2.67 -6.49 -26.28
C VAL A 19 -2.91 -4.99 -26.43
N THR A 20 -4.18 -4.61 -26.44
CA THR A 20 -4.64 -3.21 -26.53
C THR A 20 -5.00 -2.66 -25.15
N LEU A 21 -5.10 -1.33 -25.06
CA LEU A 21 -5.58 -0.68 -23.85
C LEU A 21 -7.05 -1.06 -23.56
N SER A 22 -7.86 -1.30 -24.59
CA SER A 22 -9.21 -1.86 -24.46
C SER A 22 -9.19 -3.18 -23.67
N ASP A 23 -8.28 -4.09 -24.00
CA ASP A 23 -8.19 -5.39 -23.33
C ASP A 23 -7.86 -5.26 -21.84
N VAL A 24 -6.96 -4.32 -21.50
CA VAL A 24 -6.56 -4.03 -20.11
C VAL A 24 -7.75 -3.54 -19.29
N TYR A 25 -8.49 -2.55 -19.78
CA TYR A 25 -9.64 -2.00 -19.05
C TYR A 25 -10.79 -2.99 -18.97
N TYR A 26 -11.04 -3.75 -20.04
CA TYR A 26 -12.05 -4.78 -20.04
C TYR A 26 -11.72 -5.87 -18.99
N HIS A 27 -10.47 -6.33 -18.96
CA HIS A 27 -10.00 -7.29 -17.98
C HIS A 27 -10.13 -6.77 -16.54
N ALA A 28 -9.67 -5.54 -16.29
CA ALA A 28 -9.75 -4.94 -14.95
C ALA A 28 -11.21 -4.78 -14.45
N PHE A 29 -12.13 -4.41 -15.35
CA PHE A 29 -13.54 -4.25 -15.01
C PHE A 29 -14.22 -5.61 -14.73
N THR A 30 -13.89 -6.64 -15.50
CA THR A 30 -14.58 -7.94 -15.45
C THR A 30 -14.08 -8.86 -14.35
N MET A 31 -12.77 -8.90 -14.10
CA MET A 31 -12.22 -9.75 -13.05
C MET A 31 -12.57 -9.28 -11.64
N GLY A 32 -12.65 -7.96 -11.44
CA GLY A 32 -12.72 -7.37 -10.12
C GLY A 32 -11.49 -7.70 -9.26
N GLY A 33 -11.48 -7.21 -8.03
CA GLY A 33 -10.35 -7.39 -7.11
C GLY A 33 -9.21 -6.40 -7.34
N TYR A 34 -8.01 -6.76 -6.87
CA TYR A 34 -6.87 -5.86 -6.83
C TYR A 34 -5.56 -6.63 -7.06
N PRO A 35 -4.73 -6.25 -8.05
CA PRO A 35 -3.49 -6.94 -8.34
C PRO A 35 -2.43 -6.66 -7.26
N THR A 36 -1.69 -7.70 -6.91
CA THR A 36 -0.57 -7.63 -5.97
C THR A 36 0.69 -8.10 -6.66
N ILE A 37 1.82 -7.46 -6.35
CA ILE A 37 3.13 -7.90 -6.83
C ILE A 37 4.10 -8.07 -5.67
N ASP A 38 4.94 -9.09 -5.77
CA ASP A 38 6.10 -9.30 -4.91
C ASP A 38 7.35 -8.82 -5.66
N VAL A 39 8.17 -8.02 -4.98
CA VAL A 39 9.35 -7.35 -5.56
C VAL A 39 10.59 -7.68 -4.75
N SER A 40 11.54 -8.34 -5.39
CA SER A 40 12.85 -8.66 -4.81
C SER A 40 13.95 -7.89 -5.54
N ILE A 41 14.73 -7.10 -4.80
CA ILE A 41 15.79 -6.25 -5.37
C ILE A 41 17.16 -6.82 -4.95
N SER A 42 17.84 -7.45 -5.89
CA SER A 42 19.21 -7.95 -5.71
C SER A 42 20.24 -6.91 -6.18
N ASP A 43 21.52 -7.27 -6.24
CA ASP A 43 22.56 -6.36 -6.73
C ASP A 43 22.47 -6.13 -8.25
N ASN A 44 22.05 -7.14 -9.02
CA ASN A 44 22.06 -7.07 -10.49
C ASN A 44 20.70 -7.26 -11.15
N SER A 45 19.66 -7.61 -10.38
CA SER A 45 18.31 -7.79 -10.91
C SER A 45 17.22 -7.28 -9.97
N ILE A 46 16.08 -6.95 -10.58
CA ILE A 46 14.82 -6.69 -9.90
C ILE A 46 13.85 -7.74 -10.38
N ARG A 47 13.45 -8.65 -9.50
CA ARG A 47 12.45 -9.65 -9.80
C ARG A 47 11.08 -9.15 -9.36
N VAL A 48 10.11 -9.23 -10.26
CA VAL A 48 8.71 -8.91 -10.00
C VAL A 48 7.89 -10.15 -10.28
N ASP A 49 7.09 -10.56 -9.30
CA ASP A 49 6.17 -11.69 -9.37
C ASP A 49 4.76 -11.18 -9.10
N GLN A 50 3.79 -11.48 -9.97
CA GLN A 50 2.38 -11.22 -9.69
C GLN A 50 1.85 -12.29 -8.75
N SER A 51 1.24 -11.87 -7.65
CA SER A 51 0.57 -12.77 -6.72
C SER A 51 -0.93 -12.84 -7.04
N GLY A 52 -1.50 -14.05 -6.99
CA GLY A 52 -2.92 -14.29 -7.30
C GLY A 52 -3.14 -15.38 -8.35
N VAL A 53 -4.39 -15.79 -8.51
CA VAL A 53 -4.77 -16.85 -9.46
C VAL A 53 -4.83 -16.34 -10.90
N SER A 54 -5.17 -15.06 -11.07
CA SER A 54 -5.37 -14.47 -12.39
C SER A 54 -4.27 -13.47 -12.71
N LEU A 55 -3.84 -13.50 -13.97
CA LEU A 55 -2.77 -12.67 -14.48
C LEU A 55 -3.29 -11.28 -14.86
N TRP A 56 -2.64 -10.22 -14.37
CA TRP A 56 -3.02 -8.85 -14.70
C TRP A 56 -2.05 -8.22 -15.69
N PRO A 57 -2.53 -7.47 -16.70
CA PRO A 57 -1.68 -6.61 -17.50
C PRO A 57 -1.36 -5.34 -16.70
N LEU A 58 -0.16 -5.29 -16.11
CA LEU A 58 0.22 -4.22 -15.19
C LEU A 58 1.20 -3.23 -15.83
N SER A 59 0.92 -1.93 -15.69
CA SER A 59 1.89 -0.87 -16.00
C SER A 59 2.73 -0.59 -14.76
N LEU A 60 3.99 -1.03 -14.80
CA LEU A 60 4.95 -0.84 -13.71
C LEU A 60 5.68 0.50 -13.90
N SER A 61 5.57 1.41 -12.93
CA SER A 61 6.36 2.64 -12.89
C SER A 61 7.43 2.56 -11.80
N PHE A 62 8.70 2.78 -12.15
CA PHE A 62 9.83 2.74 -11.22
C PHE A 62 10.19 4.14 -10.72
N SER A 63 10.77 4.25 -9.51
CA SER A 63 11.16 5.54 -8.92
C SER A 63 12.29 6.26 -9.67
N ASN A 64 13.12 5.54 -10.44
CA ASN A 64 14.08 6.13 -11.38
C ASN A 64 13.42 6.74 -12.64
N GLY A 65 12.09 6.64 -12.78
CA GLY A 65 11.34 7.15 -13.93
C GLY A 65 11.11 6.15 -15.06
N SER A 66 11.70 4.95 -15.03
CA SER A 66 11.42 3.94 -16.06
C SER A 66 10.01 3.37 -15.91
N SER A 67 9.44 2.89 -17.02
CA SER A 67 8.11 2.28 -17.03
C SER A 67 8.06 1.08 -17.94
N HIS A 68 7.41 0.00 -17.50
CA HIS A 68 7.37 -1.28 -18.19
C HIS A 68 6.01 -1.94 -18.02
N TRP A 69 5.47 -2.53 -19.08
CA TRP A 69 4.31 -3.41 -18.94
C TRP A 69 4.73 -4.81 -18.52
N LEU A 70 4.05 -5.38 -17.53
CA LEU A 70 4.17 -6.77 -17.11
C LEU A 70 2.92 -7.52 -17.58
N LEU A 71 3.10 -8.39 -18.58
CA LEU A 71 2.05 -9.23 -19.16
C LEU A 71 2.25 -10.71 -18.83
N THR A 72 3.16 -11.01 -17.90
CA THR A 72 3.55 -12.36 -17.48
C THR A 72 3.46 -12.47 -15.96
N SER A 73 3.39 -13.70 -15.44
CA SER A 73 3.32 -13.95 -14.00
C SER A 73 4.57 -13.48 -13.27
N SER A 74 5.73 -13.51 -13.93
CA SER A 74 6.97 -12.98 -13.38
C SER A 74 7.87 -12.40 -14.46
N HIS A 75 8.73 -11.48 -14.08
CA HIS A 75 9.79 -10.94 -14.93
C HIS A 75 10.98 -10.45 -14.08
N SER A 76 12.18 -10.53 -14.66
CA SER A 76 13.40 -10.00 -14.04
C SER A 76 13.97 -8.88 -14.90
N PHE A 77 14.05 -7.68 -14.34
CA PHE A 77 14.68 -6.53 -14.96
C PHE A 77 16.15 -6.46 -14.55
N SER A 78 17.03 -6.09 -15.49
CA SER A 78 18.43 -5.81 -15.18
C SER A 78 18.57 -4.47 -14.45
N ARG A 79 19.50 -4.39 -13.51
CA ARG A 79 19.91 -3.12 -12.86
C ARG A 79 21.42 -3.01 -12.78
N HIS A 80 21.92 -1.78 -12.67
CA HIS A 80 23.33 -1.54 -12.41
C HIS A 80 23.68 -1.89 -10.95
N SER A 81 24.77 -2.64 -10.78
CA SER A 81 25.37 -2.95 -9.49
C SER A 81 25.64 -1.66 -8.69
N HIS A 82 25.49 -1.71 -7.36
CA HIS A 82 25.76 -0.63 -6.39
C HIS A 82 24.74 0.52 -6.31
N SER A 83 23.67 0.51 -7.10
CA SER A 83 22.59 1.47 -6.93
C SER A 83 21.78 1.17 -5.64
N SER A 84 21.15 2.18 -5.03
CA SER A 84 20.27 1.93 -3.87
C SER A 84 18.98 1.24 -4.34
N PRO A 85 18.45 0.25 -3.59
CA PRO A 85 17.12 -0.32 -3.85
C PRO A 85 16.01 0.72 -3.94
N LEU A 86 16.13 1.84 -3.22
CA LEU A 86 15.14 2.93 -3.24
C LEU A 86 15.02 3.64 -4.59
N GLN A 87 16.01 3.51 -5.48
CA GLN A 87 15.93 4.02 -6.85
C GLN A 87 15.07 3.15 -7.78
N PHE A 88 14.62 1.99 -7.31
CA PHE A 88 13.86 1.03 -8.12
C PHE A 88 12.56 0.60 -7.43
N LEU A 89 12.00 1.47 -6.59
CA LEU A 89 10.68 1.24 -6.00
C LEU A 89 9.63 1.26 -7.11
N ILE A 90 8.76 0.26 -7.10
CA ILE A 90 7.71 0.09 -8.10
C ILE A 90 6.42 0.73 -7.59
N ASN A 91 5.65 1.29 -8.51
CA ASN A 91 4.39 1.97 -8.22
C ASN A 91 4.56 3.11 -7.20
N SER A 92 5.67 3.85 -7.25
CA SER A 92 5.87 5.00 -6.35
C SER A 92 4.78 6.05 -6.58
N ASP A 93 4.20 6.55 -5.48
CA ASP A 93 3.10 7.52 -5.46
C ASP A 93 1.79 6.98 -6.07
N PHE A 94 1.56 5.67 -6.02
CA PHE A 94 0.31 5.01 -6.41
C PHE A 94 -0.12 5.32 -7.85
N LYS A 95 0.85 5.38 -8.77
CA LYS A 95 0.61 5.68 -10.20
C LYS A 95 -0.17 4.59 -10.92
N GLY A 96 -0.17 3.37 -10.39
CA GLY A 96 -0.92 2.21 -10.88
C GLY A 96 -1.78 1.62 -9.78
N PHE A 97 -2.91 1.04 -10.21
CA PHE A 97 -3.87 0.36 -9.32
C PHE A 97 -3.37 -1.05 -8.96
N MET A 98 -2.30 -1.13 -8.17
CA MET A 98 -1.69 -2.38 -7.67
C MET A 98 -1.05 -2.21 -6.29
N ARG A 99 -0.80 -3.31 -5.57
CA ARG A 99 -0.15 -3.31 -4.24
C ARG A 99 1.24 -3.88 -4.43
N VAL A 100 2.22 -3.32 -3.72
CA VAL A 100 3.61 -3.79 -3.83
C VAL A 100 4.09 -4.34 -2.50
N ASN A 101 4.46 -5.62 -2.50
CA ASN A 101 5.16 -6.26 -1.41
C ASN A 101 6.65 -6.31 -1.73
N TYR A 102 7.48 -5.60 -0.98
CA TYR A 102 8.92 -5.65 -1.16
C TYR A 102 9.57 -6.74 -0.29
N ASP A 103 10.77 -7.18 -0.65
CA ASP A 103 11.58 -8.00 0.25
C ASP A 103 11.93 -7.27 1.56
N ASN A 104 12.27 -8.03 2.62
CA ASN A 104 12.57 -7.47 3.94
C ASN A 104 13.72 -6.45 3.90
N LYS A 105 14.72 -6.63 3.04
CA LYS A 105 15.86 -5.70 2.92
C LYS A 105 15.37 -4.33 2.43
N THR A 106 14.53 -4.33 1.41
CA THR A 106 13.96 -3.13 0.81
C THR A 106 12.96 -2.47 1.75
N TRP A 107 12.06 -3.23 2.40
CA TRP A 107 11.17 -2.69 3.43
C TRP A 107 11.94 -1.99 4.55
N ASN A 108 13.02 -2.59 5.05
CA ASN A 108 13.84 -1.96 6.10
C ASN A 108 14.45 -0.63 5.66
N GLN A 109 14.84 -0.49 4.39
CA GLN A 109 15.36 0.76 3.85
C GLN A 109 14.27 1.82 3.69
N ILE A 110 13.08 1.44 3.23
CA ILE A 110 11.91 2.32 3.15
C ILE A 110 11.57 2.84 4.55
N LEU A 111 11.40 1.95 5.53
CA LEU A 111 11.07 2.32 6.91
C LEU A 111 12.16 3.18 7.54
N TYR A 112 13.44 2.90 7.30
CA TYR A 112 14.54 3.75 7.77
C TYR A 112 14.44 5.18 7.22
N LYS A 113 14.07 5.35 5.95
CA LYS A 113 13.86 6.66 5.35
C LYS A 113 12.62 7.37 5.88
N LEU A 114 11.50 6.64 6.04
CA LEU A 114 10.29 7.18 6.67
C LEU A 114 10.52 7.65 8.11
N GLU A 115 11.40 6.97 8.85
CA GLU A 115 11.74 7.32 10.22
C GLU A 115 12.68 8.55 10.31
N ARG A 116 13.67 8.62 9.43
CA ARG A 116 14.73 9.66 9.48
C ARG A 116 14.38 10.93 8.75
N ASP A 117 13.77 10.82 7.58
CA ASP A 117 13.42 11.94 6.72
C ASP A 117 12.23 11.54 5.80
N PRO A 118 11.01 11.50 6.36
CA PRO A 118 9.81 11.13 5.60
C PRO A 118 9.53 12.07 4.42
N THR A 119 10.12 13.27 4.37
CA THR A 119 9.94 14.21 3.26
C THR A 119 10.59 13.76 1.95
N GLN A 120 11.45 12.74 1.98
CA GLN A 120 12.01 12.11 0.77
C GLN A 120 10.96 11.37 -0.07
N PHE A 121 9.80 11.07 0.52
CA PHE A 121 8.66 10.50 -0.18
C PHE A 121 7.51 11.51 -0.22
N THR A 122 6.69 11.46 -1.26
CA THR A 122 5.48 12.30 -1.32
C THR A 122 4.48 11.84 -0.25
N PRO A 123 3.51 12.69 0.14
CA PRO A 123 2.43 12.26 1.03
C PRO A 123 1.69 10.99 0.56
N VAL A 124 1.45 10.88 -0.76
CA VAL A 124 0.82 9.69 -1.37
C VAL A 124 1.71 8.47 -1.26
N GLY A 125 3.00 8.60 -1.56
CA GLY A 125 3.97 7.51 -1.44
C GLY A 125 4.09 7.00 -0.01
N ARG A 126 4.14 7.90 0.98
CA ARG A 126 4.13 7.51 2.41
C ARG A 126 2.86 6.74 2.78
N ALA A 127 1.69 7.24 2.38
CA ALA A 127 0.42 6.57 2.64
C ALA A 127 0.37 5.18 2.00
N GLN A 128 0.85 5.06 0.77
CA GLN A 128 0.96 3.78 0.07
C GLN A 128 1.86 2.81 0.82
N PHE A 129 3.07 3.20 1.24
CA PHE A 129 3.97 2.26 1.92
C PHE A 129 3.36 1.68 3.20
N VAL A 130 2.70 2.51 4.01
CA VAL A 130 1.99 2.03 5.20
C VAL A 130 0.83 1.12 4.79
N SER A 131 0.02 1.54 3.81
CA SER A 131 -1.13 0.77 3.39
C SER A 131 -0.78 -0.58 2.77
N ASP A 132 0.28 -0.65 1.96
CA ASP A 132 0.73 -1.88 1.31
C ASP A 132 1.33 -2.82 2.35
N LEU A 133 2.19 -2.33 3.24
CA LEU A 133 2.79 -3.14 4.30
C LEU A 133 1.72 -3.77 5.20
N CYS A 134 0.69 -3.00 5.56
CA CYS A 134 -0.42 -3.48 6.38
C CYS A 134 -1.41 -4.36 5.62
N TYR A 135 -1.54 -4.20 4.31
CA TYR A 135 -2.30 -5.14 3.49
C TYR A 135 -1.65 -6.54 3.52
N PHE A 136 -0.32 -6.61 3.52
CA PHE A 136 0.43 -7.86 3.53
C PHE A 136 0.79 -8.41 4.93
N SER A 137 0.39 -7.72 6.02
CA SER A 137 0.75 -8.09 7.40
C SER A 137 0.11 -9.38 7.91
N SER A 138 -0.93 -9.88 7.23
CA SER A 138 -1.62 -11.11 7.64
C SER A 138 -0.84 -12.39 7.32
N SER A 139 0.12 -12.34 6.40
CA SER A 139 0.76 -13.57 5.88
C SER A 139 2.14 -13.40 5.28
N LEU A 140 2.50 -12.23 4.72
CA LEU A 140 3.70 -12.09 3.88
C LEU A 140 4.77 -11.17 4.48
N VAL A 141 4.43 -10.32 5.45
CA VAL A 141 5.35 -9.36 6.06
C VAL A 141 5.70 -9.76 7.50
N ASP A 142 6.98 -9.62 7.86
CA ASP A 142 7.45 -9.81 9.24
C ASP A 142 6.73 -8.83 10.18
N LYS A 143 6.12 -9.35 11.25
CA LYS A 143 5.44 -8.56 12.28
C LYS A 143 6.30 -7.41 12.82
N ARG A 144 7.62 -7.58 12.89
CA ARG A 144 8.56 -6.52 13.32
C ARG A 144 8.52 -5.30 12.41
N LEU A 145 8.32 -5.48 11.10
CA LEU A 145 8.17 -4.39 10.15
C LEU A 145 6.85 -3.64 10.36
N VAL A 146 5.78 -4.39 10.70
CA VAL A 146 4.46 -3.84 11.03
C VAL A 146 4.53 -3.02 12.32
N ASP A 147 5.11 -3.58 13.38
CA ASP A 147 5.29 -2.86 14.66
C ASP A 147 6.12 -1.59 14.47
N ARG A 148 7.17 -1.66 13.62
CA ARG A 148 8.02 -0.51 13.29
C ARG A 148 7.27 0.57 12.50
N VAL A 149 6.46 0.20 11.49
CA VAL A 149 5.70 1.22 10.74
C VAL A 149 4.67 1.91 11.63
N MET A 150 4.03 1.15 12.54
CA MET A 150 3.09 1.72 13.51
C MET A 150 3.78 2.69 14.46
N ALA A 151 4.98 2.37 14.94
CA ALA A 151 5.78 3.28 15.76
C ALA A 151 6.12 4.58 15.00
N ILE A 152 6.59 4.48 13.75
CA ILE A 152 6.92 5.66 12.91
C ILE A 152 5.70 6.57 12.73
N VAL A 153 4.54 6.00 12.41
CA VAL A 153 3.30 6.78 12.24
C VAL A 153 2.87 7.43 13.55
N ASN A 154 3.01 6.73 14.68
CA ASN A 154 2.65 7.25 15.99
C ASN A 154 3.58 8.37 16.48
N ASP A 155 4.87 8.26 16.17
CA ASP A 155 5.88 9.26 16.56
C ASP A 155 5.81 10.51 15.68
N GLN A 156 5.45 10.35 14.40
CA GLN A 156 5.44 11.44 13.42
C GLN A 156 4.13 11.55 12.61
N PRO A 157 2.95 11.63 13.27
CA PRO A 157 1.65 11.50 12.61
C PRO A 157 1.35 12.58 11.56
N HIS A 158 1.96 13.77 11.70
CA HIS A 158 1.77 14.89 10.79
C HIS A 158 2.36 14.67 9.38
N PHE A 159 3.26 13.71 9.22
CA PHE A 159 3.74 13.33 7.88
C PHE A 159 2.80 12.33 7.20
N PHE A 160 1.86 11.71 7.90
CA PHE A 160 1.06 10.62 7.34
C PHE A 160 -0.39 11.05 7.17
N ASP A 161 -0.77 11.34 5.93
CA ASP A 161 -2.16 11.56 5.52
C ASP A 161 -2.90 10.24 5.35
N LEU A 162 -2.90 9.45 6.43
CA LEU A 162 -3.57 8.17 6.49
C LEU A 162 -5.02 8.34 6.90
N CYS A 163 -5.88 7.58 6.24
CA CYS A 163 -7.23 7.35 6.72
C CYS A 163 -7.19 6.23 7.78
N ASP A 164 -8.00 6.36 8.85
CA ASP A 164 -7.92 5.50 10.05
C ASP A 164 -8.09 4.00 9.75
N TRP A 165 -8.84 3.66 8.70
CA TRP A 165 -9.04 2.27 8.28
C TRP A 165 -7.73 1.57 7.89
N THR A 166 -6.76 2.28 7.33
CA THR A 166 -5.47 1.70 6.93
C THR A 166 -4.70 1.19 8.14
N LEU A 167 -4.74 1.94 9.25
CA LEU A 167 -4.05 1.59 10.49
C LEU A 167 -4.76 0.50 11.29
N LEU A 168 -6.08 0.46 11.20
CA LEU A 168 -6.88 -0.61 11.77
C LEU A 168 -6.55 -1.97 11.13
N TRP A 169 -6.29 -2.00 9.81
CA TRP A 169 -5.92 -3.22 9.11
C TRP A 169 -4.52 -3.74 9.51
N CYS A 170 -3.57 -2.85 9.83
CA CYS A 170 -2.23 -3.22 10.29
C CYS A 170 -2.22 -4.09 11.56
N ARG A 171 -3.20 -3.90 12.46
CA ARG A 171 -3.22 -4.57 13.77
C ARG A 171 -3.85 -5.96 13.76
N ASN A 172 -4.16 -6.53 12.59
CA ASN A 172 -4.76 -7.86 12.40
C ASN A 172 -6.02 -8.08 13.29
N PHE A 173 -7.22 -7.91 12.75
CA PHE A 173 -8.48 -8.24 13.45
C PHE A 173 -8.69 -9.73 13.76
N GLN A 174 -7.72 -10.61 13.49
CA GLN A 174 -7.91 -12.06 13.51
C GLN A 174 -7.98 -12.71 14.90
N SER A 175 -8.01 -11.98 16.03
CA SER A 175 -8.15 -12.63 17.35
C SER A 175 -8.80 -11.82 18.48
N LEU A 176 -9.65 -10.83 18.17
CA LEU A 176 -10.39 -10.13 19.23
C LEU A 176 -11.78 -10.75 19.41
N SER A 177 -11.93 -11.52 20.50
CA SER A 177 -13.23 -11.93 21.03
C SER A 177 -14.18 -10.72 21.08
N ALA A 178 -15.42 -10.91 20.64
CA ALA A 178 -16.46 -9.87 20.61
C ALA A 178 -16.67 -9.17 21.97
N SER A 179 -16.28 -9.79 23.08
CA SER A 179 -16.31 -9.19 24.42
C SER A 179 -15.17 -8.20 24.70
N THR A 180 -13.97 -8.43 24.15
CA THR A 180 -12.83 -7.51 24.27
C THR A 180 -12.99 -6.30 23.34
N VAL A 181 -13.76 -6.49 22.27
CA VAL A 181 -14.24 -5.40 21.41
C VAL A 181 -15.05 -4.42 22.24
N LEU A 182 -16.07 -4.85 22.99
CA LEU A 182 -16.88 -3.97 23.85
C LEU A 182 -16.04 -3.19 24.89
N GLN A 183 -15.04 -3.82 25.49
CA GLN A 183 -14.20 -3.17 26.51
C GLN A 183 -13.23 -2.12 25.93
N LYS A 184 -12.86 -2.23 24.65
CA LYS A 184 -12.06 -1.24 23.89
C LYS A 184 -12.91 -0.30 23.00
N VAL A 185 -14.19 -0.61 22.80
CA VAL A 185 -15.19 0.13 22.00
C VAL A 185 -16.09 1.03 22.86
N LEU A 186 -15.91 1.07 24.19
CA LEU A 186 -16.54 2.08 25.04
C LEU A 186 -16.07 3.52 24.73
N ILE A 187 -15.03 3.70 23.91
CA ILE A 187 -14.81 4.94 23.20
C ILE A 187 -15.66 4.87 21.93
N ASN A 188 -16.67 5.72 21.86
CA ASN A 188 -17.74 5.83 20.86
C ASN A 188 -17.21 6.02 19.41
N LEU A 189 -16.46 5.05 18.88
CA LEU A 189 -15.82 5.07 17.56
C LEU A 189 -16.88 5.08 16.45
N SER A 190 -18.05 4.49 16.69
CA SER A 190 -19.20 4.60 15.78
C SER A 190 -19.54 6.07 15.48
N SER A 191 -19.44 6.98 16.46
CA SER A 191 -19.70 8.42 16.26
C SER A 191 -18.60 9.16 15.50
N ILE A 192 -17.42 8.56 15.34
CA ILE A 192 -16.35 9.07 14.48
C ILE A 192 -16.55 8.60 13.03
N PHE A 193 -17.22 7.47 12.79
CA PHE A 193 -17.35 6.86 11.46
C PHE A 193 -18.76 7.02 10.83
N THR A 194 -19.61 7.87 11.37
CA THR A 194 -21.01 8.04 10.91
C THR A 194 -21.20 8.96 9.70
N SER A 195 -20.19 9.72 9.27
CA SER A 195 -20.34 10.65 8.14
C SER A 195 -19.25 10.49 7.08
N ALA A 196 -19.61 10.63 5.80
CA ALA A 196 -18.68 10.64 4.65
C ALA A 196 -17.55 11.69 4.80
N SER A 197 -17.79 12.77 5.56
CA SER A 197 -16.78 13.79 5.90
C SER A 197 -15.76 13.34 6.94
N ASP A 198 -16.04 12.29 7.71
CA ASP A 198 -15.10 11.72 8.68
C ASP A 198 -14.21 10.62 8.10
N TYR A 199 -14.53 10.14 6.89
CA TYR A 199 -13.60 9.40 6.03
C TYR A 199 -12.57 10.31 5.35
N LYS A 200 -12.62 11.64 5.55
CA LYS A 200 -11.53 12.52 5.12
C LYS A 200 -10.27 12.09 5.85
N CYS A 201 -9.19 11.80 5.12
CA CYS A 201 -7.91 11.45 5.71
C CYS A 201 -7.41 12.64 6.56
N ARG A 202 -7.66 12.58 7.88
CA ARG A 202 -7.24 13.61 8.83
C ARG A 202 -5.85 13.29 9.33
N SER A 203 -4.82 13.44 8.47
CA SER A 203 -3.40 13.65 8.82
C SER A 203 -2.92 13.16 10.21
N GLY A 204 -3.18 11.89 10.55
CA GLY A 204 -2.89 11.31 11.88
C GLY A 204 -3.53 12.01 13.10
N GLN A 205 -4.46 12.96 12.95
CA GLN A 205 -5.10 13.65 14.08
C GLN A 205 -6.08 12.76 14.84
N ALA A 206 -6.73 11.84 14.15
CA ALA A 206 -7.58 10.83 14.78
C ALA A 206 -6.75 9.89 15.68
N ILE A 207 -5.53 9.53 15.26
CA ILE A 207 -4.56 8.79 16.09
C ILE A 207 -4.21 9.60 17.35
N LEU A 208 -3.90 10.89 17.19
CA LEU A 208 -3.61 11.77 18.33
C LEU A 208 -4.79 11.84 19.32
N ALA A 209 -6.03 11.93 18.81
CA ALA A 209 -7.23 11.97 19.63
C ALA A 209 -7.45 10.64 20.37
N VAL A 210 -7.35 9.50 19.66
CA VAL A 210 -7.52 8.17 20.24
C VAL A 210 -6.42 7.86 21.25
N ASN A 211 -5.16 8.14 20.93
CA ASN A 211 -4.04 7.93 21.85
C ASN A 211 -4.08 8.86 23.06
N ARG A 212 -4.59 10.10 22.92
CA ARG A 212 -4.83 10.98 24.07
C ARG A 212 -5.84 10.36 25.02
N ILE A 213 -6.99 9.93 24.51
CA ILE A 213 -8.03 9.27 25.30
C ILE A 213 -7.44 8.03 26.00
N CYS A 214 -6.69 7.21 25.27
CA CYS A 214 -6.16 5.99 25.84
C CYS A 214 -5.05 6.19 26.87
N ARG A 215 -4.20 7.20 26.70
CA ARG A 215 -3.25 7.57 27.76
C ARG A 215 -3.99 8.00 29.03
N THR A 216 -5.11 8.69 28.89
CA THR A 216 -5.94 9.11 30.03
C THR A 216 -6.60 7.92 30.73
N PHE A 217 -7.12 6.93 30.00
CA PHE A 217 -7.91 5.84 30.59
C PHE A 217 -7.13 4.54 30.86
N PHE A 218 -6.07 4.28 30.10
CA PHE A 218 -5.33 3.01 30.11
C PHE A 218 -3.83 3.19 30.37
N GLY A 219 -3.36 4.42 30.62
CA GLY A 219 -1.95 4.71 30.88
C GLY A 219 -1.02 4.52 29.69
N GLY A 220 -1.56 4.32 28.48
CA GLY A 220 -0.78 4.06 27.27
C GLY A 220 -1.57 4.29 25.97
N PRO A 221 -0.89 4.33 24.81
CA PRO A 221 -1.55 4.50 23.51
C PRO A 221 -2.41 3.27 23.12
N CYS A 222 -3.53 3.50 22.45
CA CYS A 222 -4.40 2.44 21.91
C CYS A 222 -4.07 2.06 20.47
N ILE A 223 -3.51 3.00 19.70
CA ILE A 223 -3.09 2.85 18.30
C ILE A 223 -1.60 3.13 18.23
#